data_AF-A0A023FFB1-F1
#
_entry.id   AF-A0A023FFB1-F1
#
_cell.length_a   1.000
_cell.length_b   1.000
_cell.length_c   1.000
_cell.angle_alpha   90.00
_cell.angle_beta   90.00
_cell.angle_gamma   90.00
#
_symmetry.space_group_name_H-M   'P 1'
#
loop_
_entity.id
_entity.type
_entity.pdbx_description
1 polymer ?
#
loop_
_entity_poly.entity_id
_entity_poly.type
_entity_poly.pdbx_seq_one_letter_code
_entity_poly.pdbx_strand_id
1 'polypeptide(L)'
;MRSLTSLALLAFIAGTVVLVAAAKGRKRVIEMSIEEEDFVGSGNECRLNKKGICPRTACYCRPPLSTYIREDGDRYFFSDTHNQCVKSKDNLGDGCNSFKSMAECKQKCVRKRPAMKNNKN
;
A
#
# COMPACT_ATOMS: atom_id res chain seq x y z
N MET A 1 -25.64 27.33 -40.41
CA MET A 1 -25.00 26.00 -40.43
C MET A 1 -23.56 25.95 -39.89
N ARG A 2 -22.76 27.03 -39.95
CA ARG A 2 -21.36 27.06 -39.41
C ARG A 2 -21.22 27.06 -37.87
N SER A 3 -22.28 27.40 -37.15
CA SER A 3 -22.28 27.51 -35.68
C SER A 3 -22.31 26.15 -34.98
N LEU A 4 -23.10 25.19 -35.50
CA LEU A 4 -23.26 23.86 -34.89
C LEU A 4 -22.00 22.99 -35.01
N THR A 5 -21.26 23.09 -36.12
CA THR A 5 -20.00 22.37 -36.33
C THR A 5 -18.90 22.86 -35.38
N SER A 6 -18.89 24.17 -35.10
CA SER A 6 -17.92 24.79 -34.18
C SER A 6 -18.17 24.37 -32.72
N LEU A 7 -19.44 24.26 -32.31
CA LEU A 7 -19.81 23.78 -30.97
C LEU A 7 -19.47 22.30 -30.77
N ALA A 8 -19.73 21.46 -31.78
CA ALA A 8 -19.40 20.05 -31.71
C ALA A 8 -17.88 19.82 -31.57
N LEU A 9 -17.07 20.59 -32.30
CA LEU A 9 -15.61 20.51 -32.22
C LEU A 9 -15.11 20.92 -30.82
N LEU A 10 -15.65 22.00 -30.26
CA LEU A 10 -15.28 22.46 -28.91
C LEU A 10 -15.68 21.45 -27.83
N ALA A 11 -16.87 20.85 -27.92
CA ALA A 11 -17.30 19.81 -27.01
C ALA A 11 -16.39 18.57 -27.09
N PHE A 12 -15.96 18.21 -28.31
CA PHE A 12 -15.04 17.09 -28.52
C PHE A 12 -13.64 17.38 -27.92
N ILE A 13 -13.11 18.59 -28.12
CA ILE A 13 -11.82 19.01 -27.55
C ILE A 13 -11.90 19.07 -26.02
N ALA A 14 -12.98 19.62 -25.45
CA ALA A 14 -13.17 19.64 -24.01
C ALA A 14 -13.25 18.22 -23.43
N GLY A 15 -13.96 17.32 -24.10
CA GLY A 15 -14.07 15.91 -23.71
C GLY A 15 -12.72 15.19 -23.70
N THR A 16 -11.88 15.40 -24.73
CA THR A 16 -10.55 14.76 -24.77
C THR A 16 -9.61 15.31 -23.70
N VAL A 17 -9.66 16.62 -23.41
CA VAL A 17 -8.86 17.22 -22.33
C VAL A 17 -9.24 16.65 -20.96
N VAL A 18 -10.54 16.48 -20.69
CA VAL A 18 -11.02 15.87 -19.44
C VAL A 18 -10.57 14.41 -19.30
N LEU A 19 -10.65 13.62 -20.38
CA LEU A 19 -10.19 12.23 -20.39
C LEU A 19 -8.68 12.10 -20.16
N VAL A 20 -7.87 12.97 -20.79
CA VAL A 20 -6.41 12.97 -20.61
C VAL A 20 -6.02 13.38 -19.18
N ALA A 21 -6.72 14.36 -18.60
CA ALA A 21 -6.51 14.77 -17.20
C ALA A 21 -6.84 13.63 -16.22
N ALA A 22 -7.97 12.92 -16.43
CA ALA A 22 -8.35 11.78 -15.61
C ALA A 22 -7.35 10.61 -15.70
N ALA A 23 -6.80 10.36 -16.90
CA ALA A 23 -5.80 9.32 -17.11
C ALA A 23 -4.45 9.64 -16.41
N LYS A 24 -4.00 10.90 -16.43
CA LYS A 24 -2.77 11.34 -15.74
C LYS A 24 -2.90 11.28 -14.21
N GLY A 25 -4.11 11.35 -13.66
CA GLY A 25 -4.35 11.28 -12.21
C GLY A 25 -4.18 9.90 -11.58
N ARG A 26 -4.05 8.82 -12.36
CA ARG A 26 -3.83 7.47 -11.82
C ARG A 26 -2.40 7.35 -11.26
N LYS A 27 -2.25 7.57 -9.95
CA LYS A 27 -1.03 7.21 -9.20
C LYS A 27 -0.74 5.73 -9.44
N ARG A 28 0.42 5.42 -10.04
CA ARG A 28 0.91 4.04 -10.13
C ARG A 28 1.11 3.50 -8.73
N VAL A 29 0.60 2.31 -8.46
CA VAL A 29 0.92 1.56 -7.24
C VAL A 29 2.40 1.16 -7.35
N ILE A 30 3.18 1.48 -6.31
CA ILE A 30 4.58 1.09 -6.24
C ILE A 30 4.64 -0.39 -5.86
N GLU A 31 5.35 -1.19 -6.66
CA GLU A 31 5.58 -2.62 -6.44
C GLU A 31 7.01 -2.86 -5.98
N MET A 32 7.18 -3.63 -4.89
CA MET A 32 8.48 -3.89 -4.26
C MET A 32 8.65 -5.36 -3.87
N SER A 33 9.90 -5.85 -3.93
CA SER A 33 10.33 -7.09 -3.29
C SER A 33 10.55 -6.88 -1.79
N ILE A 34 10.58 -7.97 -1.04
CA ILE A 34 10.80 -7.96 0.41
C ILE A 34 12.27 -8.21 0.69
N GLU A 35 12.98 -7.17 1.10
CA GLU A 35 14.37 -7.26 1.55
C GLU A 35 14.39 -7.27 3.08
N GLU A 36 15.16 -8.17 3.70
CA GLU A 36 15.15 -8.34 5.16
C GLU A 36 15.56 -7.08 5.92
N GLU A 37 16.47 -6.31 5.33
CA GLU A 37 17.03 -5.08 5.87
C GLU A 37 16.04 -3.90 5.91
N ASP A 38 14.90 -3.99 5.22
CA ASP A 38 13.88 -2.94 5.17
C ASP A 38 12.97 -2.88 6.42
N PHE A 39 13.14 -3.81 7.37
CA PHE A 39 12.22 -3.99 8.50
C PHE A 39 12.95 -4.02 9.84
N VAL A 40 12.58 -3.10 10.74
CA VAL A 40 13.20 -2.95 12.07
C VAL A 40 12.49 -3.73 13.18
N GLY A 41 11.25 -4.18 12.94
CA GLY A 41 10.45 -4.91 13.93
C GLY A 41 10.87 -6.37 14.06
N SER A 42 10.98 -6.86 15.30
CA SER A 42 11.36 -8.26 15.56
C SER A 42 10.60 -8.89 16.74
N GLY A 43 10.62 -10.22 16.80
CA GLY A 43 10.12 -11.00 17.94
C GLY A 43 8.63 -10.78 18.25
N ASN A 44 8.34 -10.39 19.49
CA ASN A 44 6.96 -10.26 19.98
C ASN A 44 6.22 -9.06 19.39
N GLU A 45 6.92 -8.08 18.83
CA GLU A 45 6.32 -6.92 18.16
C GLU A 45 5.66 -7.29 16.82
N CYS A 46 6.00 -8.46 16.28
CA CYS A 46 5.55 -8.97 15.00
C CYS A 46 4.51 -10.07 15.12
N ARG A 47 4.25 -10.54 16.34
CA ARG A 47 3.34 -11.65 16.61
C ARG A 47 1.99 -11.13 17.05
N LEU A 48 0.98 -11.94 16.76
CA LEU A 48 -0.36 -11.76 17.31
C LEU A 48 -0.27 -11.78 18.83
N ASN A 49 -0.99 -10.88 19.49
CA ASN A 49 -1.15 -10.95 20.95
C ASN A 49 -2.02 -12.16 21.34
N LYS A 50 -2.19 -12.42 22.64
CA LYS A 50 -3.01 -13.54 23.16
C LYS A 50 -4.47 -13.56 22.68
N LYS A 51 -4.96 -12.45 22.11
CA LYS A 51 -6.32 -12.32 21.56
C LYS A 51 -6.37 -12.49 20.03
N GLY A 52 -5.26 -12.85 19.39
CA GLY A 52 -5.19 -12.96 17.94
C GLY A 52 -5.18 -11.60 17.22
N ILE A 53 -4.76 -10.52 17.90
CA ILE A 53 -4.75 -9.17 17.32
C ILE A 53 -3.31 -8.74 17.04
N CYS A 54 -3.08 -8.23 15.84
CA CYS A 54 -1.80 -7.66 15.45
C CYS A 54 -1.52 -6.35 16.21
N PRO A 55 -0.35 -6.21 16.85
CA PRO A 55 0.05 -4.96 17.47
C PRO A 55 0.32 -3.90 16.38
N ARG A 56 0.16 -2.62 16.71
CA ARG A 56 0.40 -1.53 15.73
C ARG A 56 1.85 -1.50 15.24
N THR A 57 2.79 -1.93 16.07
CA THR A 57 4.22 -2.04 15.73
C THR A 57 4.48 -3.07 14.65
N ALA A 58 3.56 -4.01 14.42
CA ALA A 58 3.76 -5.05 13.42
C ALA A 58 3.83 -4.53 11.99
N CYS A 59 3.40 -3.28 11.72
CA CYS A 59 3.62 -2.61 10.44
C CYS A 59 5.10 -2.47 10.08
N TYR A 60 6.00 -2.54 11.05
CA TYR A 60 7.46 -2.43 10.86
C TYR A 60 8.15 -3.79 10.81
N CYS A 61 7.36 -4.87 10.84
CA CYS A 61 7.87 -6.24 10.78
C CYS A 61 7.92 -6.75 9.36
N ARG A 62 8.86 -7.65 9.08
CA ARG A 62 8.90 -8.35 7.81
C ARG A 62 7.58 -9.08 7.55
N PRO A 63 6.93 -8.85 6.40
CA PRO A 63 5.72 -9.59 6.06
C PRO A 63 6.05 -11.06 5.80
N PRO A 64 5.17 -12.00 6.21
CA PRO A 64 5.42 -13.41 6.00
C PRO A 64 5.28 -13.76 4.52
N LEU A 65 6.23 -14.53 4.00
CA LEU A 65 6.11 -15.13 2.68
C LEU A 65 5.12 -16.30 2.74
N SER A 66 4.30 -16.45 1.71
CA SER A 66 3.42 -17.60 1.57
C SER A 66 4.22 -18.82 1.10
N THR A 67 3.98 -19.97 1.72
CA THR A 67 4.47 -21.26 1.24
C THR A 67 3.59 -21.85 0.14
N TYR A 68 2.44 -21.22 -0.15
CA TYR A 68 1.45 -21.70 -1.12
C TYR A 68 1.32 -20.74 -2.29
N ILE A 69 1.61 -21.23 -3.49
CA ILE A 69 1.59 -20.44 -4.74
C ILE A 69 0.18 -19.90 -5.05
N ARG A 70 -0.89 -20.52 -4.53
CA ARG A 70 -2.29 -20.25 -4.89
C ARG A 70 -2.97 -19.09 -4.16
N GLU A 71 -2.27 -18.35 -3.32
CA GLU A 71 -2.82 -17.08 -2.80
C GLU A 71 -2.62 -15.97 -3.84
N ASP A 72 -3.37 -16.08 -4.95
CA ASP A 72 -3.38 -15.18 -6.12
C ASP A 72 -4.02 -13.83 -5.81
N GLY A 73 -3.54 -13.15 -4.78
CA GLY A 73 -3.98 -11.82 -4.40
C GLY A 73 -2.81 -10.84 -4.41
N ASP A 74 -2.96 -9.74 -5.14
CA ASP A 74 -2.14 -8.54 -4.95
C ASP A 74 -2.18 -8.16 -3.47
N ARG A 75 -1.14 -8.53 -2.72
CA ARG A 75 -1.00 -8.18 -1.31
C ARG A 75 -0.11 -6.98 -1.13
N TYR A 76 -0.35 -6.27 -0.04
CA TYR A 76 0.29 -5.01 0.28
C TYR A 76 0.97 -5.11 1.64
N PHE A 77 2.09 -4.41 1.79
CA PHE A 77 2.80 -4.28 3.06
C PHE A 77 3.25 -2.84 3.26
N PHE A 78 3.57 -2.48 4.50
CA PHE A 78 4.16 -1.20 4.82
C PHE A 78 5.70 -1.32 4.81
N SER A 79 6.35 -0.50 4.00
CA SER A 79 7.81 -0.35 3.97
C SER A 79 8.20 0.84 4.86
N ASP A 80 9.02 0.60 5.89
CA ASP A 80 9.53 1.68 6.76
C ASP A 80 10.50 2.58 5.98
N THR A 81 11.40 1.98 5.19
CA THR A 81 12.36 2.67 4.31
C THR A 81 11.69 3.72 3.42
N HIS A 82 10.51 3.40 2.88
CA HIS A 82 9.75 4.30 2.01
C HIS A 82 8.60 5.03 2.73
N ASN A 83 8.39 4.72 4.01
CA ASN A 83 7.31 5.25 4.86
C ASN A 83 5.93 5.20 4.17
N GLN A 84 5.64 4.11 3.47
CA GLN A 84 4.41 3.97 2.68
C GLN A 84 3.98 2.51 2.52
N CYS A 85 2.69 2.34 2.22
CA CYS A 85 2.16 1.06 1.78
C CYS A 85 2.48 0.83 0.30
N VAL A 86 3.00 -0.36 -0.02
CA VAL A 86 3.40 -0.79 -1.36
C VAL A 86 2.79 -2.15 -1.67
N LYS A 87 2.69 -2.47 -2.96
CA LYS A 87 2.29 -3.80 -3.41
C LYS A 87 3.50 -4.73 -3.42
N SER A 88 3.32 -5.96 -2.98
CA SER A 88 4.37 -6.97 -3.00
C SER A 88 4.54 -7.57 -4.38
N LYS A 89 5.79 -7.72 -4.81
CA LYS A 89 6.17 -8.59 -5.95
C LYS A 89 6.21 -10.06 -5.54
N ASP A 90 6.50 -10.31 -4.26
CA ASP A 90 6.57 -11.63 -3.69
C ASP A 90 5.20 -12.08 -3.21
N ASN A 91 4.99 -13.40 -3.16
CA ASN A 91 3.74 -13.94 -2.65
C ASN A 91 3.73 -13.88 -1.12
N LEU A 92 2.86 -13.01 -0.58
CA LEU A 92 2.71 -12.82 0.86
C LEU A 92 1.68 -13.79 1.43
N GLY A 93 1.98 -14.35 2.59
CA GLY A 93 1.01 -15.10 3.39
C GLY A 93 0.18 -14.18 4.28
N ASP A 94 -0.72 -14.78 5.07
CA ASP A 94 -1.43 -14.04 6.12
C ASP A 94 -0.48 -13.64 7.26
N GLY A 95 -0.52 -12.37 7.64
CA GLY A 95 0.32 -11.83 8.71
C GLY A 95 0.03 -10.38 9.03
N CYS A 96 0.72 -9.87 10.04
CA CYS A 96 0.41 -8.55 10.58
C CYS A 96 0.88 -7.37 9.71
N ASN A 97 1.92 -7.55 8.88
CA ASN A 97 2.31 -6.60 7.83
C ASN A 97 1.90 -7.07 6.42
N SER A 98 0.81 -7.84 6.31
CA SER A 98 0.33 -8.36 5.03
C SER A 98 -1.15 -8.05 4.91
N PHE A 99 -1.51 -7.30 3.87
CA PHE A 99 -2.85 -6.72 3.72
C PHE A 99 -3.43 -7.07 2.35
N LYS A 100 -4.75 -7.29 2.31
CA LYS A 100 -5.46 -7.62 1.06
C LYS A 100 -5.76 -6.40 0.21
N SER A 101 -5.61 -5.19 0.78
CA SER A 101 -5.82 -3.95 0.04
C SER A 101 -4.90 -2.83 0.52
N MET A 102 -4.58 -1.94 -0.41
CA MET A 102 -3.86 -0.70 -0.14
C MET A 102 -4.57 0.17 0.93
N ALA A 103 -5.91 0.19 0.92
CA ALA A 103 -6.70 0.96 1.86
C ALA A 103 -6.54 0.43 3.30
N GLU A 104 -6.60 -0.89 3.46
CA GLU A 104 -6.38 -1.56 4.74
C GLU A 104 -4.99 -1.26 5.31
N CYS A 105 -3.95 -1.39 4.49
CA CYS A 105 -2.58 -1.07 4.89
C CYS A 105 -2.47 0.38 5.38
N LYS A 106 -3.01 1.35 4.62
CA LYS A 106 -2.95 2.77 4.99
C LYS A 106 -3.71 3.06 6.28
N GLN A 107 -4.87 2.44 6.47
CA GLN A 107 -5.68 2.60 7.68
C GLN A 107 -4.95 2.12 8.93
N LYS A 108 -4.21 1.01 8.81
CA LYS A 108 -3.49 0.38 9.93
C LYS A 108 -2.13 1.03 10.20
N CYS A 109 -1.34 1.29 9.16
CA CYS A 109 0.08 1.62 9.28
C CYS A 109 0.44 3.10 9.03
N VAL A 110 -0.27 3.81 8.14
CA VAL A 110 0.10 5.20 7.78
C VAL A 110 -0.41 6.23 8.80
N ARG A 111 -1.25 5.82 9.75
CA ARG A 111 -1.68 6.69 10.86
C ARG A 111 -0.58 6.79 11.93
N LYS A 112 0.00 7.99 12.07
CA LYS A 112 1.03 8.44 13.06
C LYS A 112 1.63 7.31 13.92
N ARG A 113 2.88 6.94 13.60
CA ARG A 113 3.77 6.15 14.47
C ARG A 113 3.60 6.63 15.92
N PRO A 114 3.17 5.77 16.87
CA PRO A 114 3.29 6.10 18.28
C PRO A 114 4.75 6.44 18.52
N ALA A 115 5.05 7.61 19.08
CA ALA A 115 6.43 7.99 19.38
C ALA A 115 7.07 6.85 20.18
N MET A 116 8.06 6.19 19.59
CA MET A 116 8.86 5.18 20.28
C MET A 116 9.56 5.96 21.39
N LYS A 117 9.08 5.84 22.63
CA LYS A 117 9.76 6.41 23.79
C LYS A 117 11.12 5.73 23.83
N ASN A 118 12.16 6.46 23.42
CA ASN A 118 13.54 6.07 23.61
C ASN A 118 13.79 5.98 25.11
N ASN A 119 13.55 4.82 25.72
CA ASN A 119 14.16 4.48 26.99
C ASN A 119 15.63 4.12 26.69
N LYS A 120 16.44 5.17 26.56
CA LYS A 120 17.87 5.05 26.85
C LYS A 120 17.98 4.94 28.37
N ASN A 121 18.23 3.73 28.86
CA ASN A 121 18.91 3.54 30.14
C ASN A 121 20.42 3.54 29.86
#